data_AF-A0A533RRC8-F1
#
_entry.id   AF-A0A533RRC8-F1
#
_cell.length_a   1.000
_cell.length_b   1.000
_cell.length_c   1.000
_cell.angle_alpha   90.00
_cell.angle_beta   90.00
_cell.angle_gamma   90.00
#
_symmetry.space_group_name_H-M   'P 1'
#
loop_
_entity.id
_entity.type
_entity.pdbx_description
1 polymer ?
#
loop_
_entity_poly.entity_id
_entity_poly.type
_entity_poly.pdbx_seq_one_letter_code
_entity_poly.pdbx_strand_id
1 'polypeptide(L)'
;MSEDNILQASIARSKGLPFVSVVIPAYNEEDYLLGCLESIKKQDYTGEYEVIVVDNASTDNTAKIALDWGAKVVYESKRSPASARQKGAEVAKGELIAFIDADTQAPTHWLSTFVSRFVREPEMVAISGPYA
;
A
#
# COMPACT_ATOMS: atom_id res chain seq x y z
N MET A 1 12.08 21.92 -16.62
CA MET A 1 12.81 21.01 -15.70
C MET A 1 14.04 20.54 -16.46
N SER A 2 15.24 20.73 -15.93
CA SER A 2 16.50 20.47 -16.65
C SER A 2 16.82 18.97 -16.74
N GLU A 3 17.56 18.56 -17.77
CA GLU A 3 18.06 17.19 -17.96
C GLU A 3 18.87 16.68 -16.76
N ASP A 4 19.53 17.58 -16.04
CA ASP A 4 20.26 17.27 -14.81
C ASP A 4 19.35 16.70 -13.70
N ASN A 5 18.11 17.16 -13.60
CA ASN A 5 17.16 16.66 -12.59
C ASN A 5 16.71 15.22 -12.90
N ILE A 6 16.61 14.89 -14.19
CA ILE A 6 16.25 13.53 -14.65
C ILE A 6 17.43 12.58 -14.41
N LEU A 7 18.65 13.02 -14.69
CA LEU A 7 19.86 12.23 -14.47
C LEU A 7 20.09 11.97 -12.97
N GLN A 8 19.89 12.96 -12.10
CA GLN A 8 19.99 12.79 -10.64
C GLN A 8 18.92 11.84 -10.08
N ALA A 9 17.67 11.93 -10.56
CA ALA A 9 16.61 10.99 -10.18
C ALA A 9 16.85 9.56 -10.72
N SER A 10 17.54 9.42 -11.85
CA SER A 10 17.97 8.13 -12.40
C SER A 10 19.18 7.55 -11.67
N ILE A 11 20.09 8.38 -11.17
CA ILE A 11 21.26 7.96 -10.39
C ILE A 11 20.85 7.55 -8.96
N ALA A 12 19.84 8.20 -8.36
CA ALA A 12 19.25 7.79 -7.09
C ALA A 12 18.58 6.40 -7.16
N ARG A 13 18.02 6.03 -8.33
CA ARG A 13 17.40 4.73 -8.62
C ARG A 13 18.38 3.56 -8.77
N SER A 14 19.68 3.77 -8.58
CA SER A 14 20.70 2.71 -8.57
C SER A 14 20.71 1.85 -7.28
N LYS A 15 19.79 2.11 -6.33
CA LYS A 15 19.67 1.38 -5.06
C LYS A 15 18.38 0.56 -5.02
N GLY A 16 18.45 -0.73 -5.34
CA GLY A 16 17.39 -1.69 -5.06
C GLY A 16 16.04 -1.43 -5.74
N LEU A 17 15.06 -2.30 -5.48
CA LEU A 17 13.68 -2.07 -5.90
C LEU A 17 13.00 -1.05 -4.94
N PRO A 18 12.10 -0.17 -5.43
CA PRO A 18 11.46 0.88 -4.62
C PRO A 18 10.79 0.37 -3.34
N PHE A 19 10.95 1.04 -2.21
CA PHE A 19 10.20 0.68 -1.00
C PHE A 19 8.70 1.00 -1.18
N VAL A 20 7.80 0.05 -0.87
CA VAL A 20 6.35 0.22 -1.06
C VAL A 20 5.62 0.29 0.29
N SER A 21 4.74 1.27 0.48
CA SER A 21 3.75 1.25 1.56
C SER A 21 2.41 0.76 1.03
N VAL A 22 1.94 -0.40 1.53
CA VAL A 22 0.60 -0.91 1.26
C VAL A 22 -0.35 -0.31 2.30
N VAL A 23 -1.30 0.51 1.85
CA VAL A 23 -2.29 1.18 2.71
C VAL A 23 -3.65 0.53 2.54
N ILE A 24 -4.18 0.02 3.66
CA ILE A 24 -5.44 -0.72 3.73
C ILE A 24 -6.42 0.04 4.62
N PRO A 25 -7.37 0.84 4.08
CA PRO A 25 -8.46 1.36 4.89
C PRO A 25 -9.37 0.21 5.32
N ALA A 26 -9.74 0.16 6.60
CA ALA A 26 -10.59 -0.89 7.13
C ALA A 26 -11.67 -0.30 8.07
N TYR A 27 -12.91 -0.74 7.92
CA TYR A 27 -14.01 -0.41 8.82
C TYR A 27 -14.91 -1.62 9.00
N ASN A 28 -14.84 -2.26 10.17
CA ASN A 28 -15.58 -3.48 10.49
C ASN A 28 -15.36 -4.63 9.48
N GLU A 29 -14.10 -5.00 9.30
CA GLU A 29 -13.61 -5.96 8.30
C GLU A 29 -13.04 -7.23 8.96
N GLU A 30 -13.48 -7.59 10.17
CA GLU A 30 -12.91 -8.72 10.91
C GLU A 30 -12.98 -10.06 10.14
N ASP A 31 -14.00 -10.22 9.29
CA ASP A 31 -14.20 -11.42 8.48
C ASP A 31 -13.30 -11.49 7.24
N TYR A 32 -12.81 -10.35 6.72
CA TYR A 32 -12.14 -10.28 5.42
C TYR A 32 -10.68 -9.85 5.50
N LEU A 33 -10.33 -9.01 6.48
CA LEU A 33 -9.01 -8.38 6.57
C LEU A 33 -7.87 -9.39 6.56
N LEU A 34 -8.03 -10.52 7.26
CA LEU A 34 -6.99 -11.55 7.28
C LEU A 34 -6.73 -12.13 5.88
N GLY A 35 -7.76 -12.31 5.06
CA GLY A 35 -7.63 -12.75 3.67
C GLY A 35 -6.87 -11.74 2.81
N CYS A 36 -7.18 -10.44 2.97
CA CYS A 36 -6.44 -9.35 2.32
C CYS A 36 -4.96 -9.39 2.72
N LEU A 37 -4.66 -9.38 4.03
CA LEU A 37 -3.29 -9.40 4.56
C LEU A 37 -2.48 -10.62 4.09
N GLU A 38 -3.08 -11.81 4.07
CA GLU A 38 -2.43 -13.01 3.55
C GLU A 38 -2.19 -12.95 2.04
N SER A 39 -3.04 -12.27 1.27
CA SER A 39 -2.78 -12.03 -0.16
C SER A 39 -1.59 -11.08 -0.39
N ILE A 40 -1.40 -10.10 0.50
CA ILE A 40 -0.25 -9.19 0.49
C ILE A 40 1.03 -9.93 0.92
N LYS A 41 0.95 -10.87 1.85
CA LYS A 41 2.09 -11.74 2.23
C LYS A 41 2.57 -12.63 1.09
N LYS A 42 1.67 -13.00 0.18
CA LYS A 42 1.94 -13.91 -0.95
C LYS A 42 2.42 -13.18 -2.20
N GLN A 43 2.74 -11.89 -2.12
CA GLN A 43 3.24 -11.14 -3.26
C GLN A 43 4.61 -11.68 -3.70
N ASP A 44 4.86 -11.72 -5.01
CA ASP A 44 6.15 -12.12 -5.59
C ASP A 44 7.17 -10.98 -5.63
N TYR A 45 6.83 -9.84 -5.03
CA TYR A 45 7.68 -8.67 -4.98
C TYR A 45 8.86 -8.90 -4.03
N THR A 46 10.08 -8.87 -4.58
CA THR A 46 11.32 -9.14 -3.84
C THR A 46 11.92 -7.89 -3.19
N GLY A 47 11.31 -6.72 -3.37
CA GLY A 47 11.69 -5.50 -2.66
C GLY A 47 11.03 -5.43 -1.29
N GLU A 48 11.48 -4.47 -0.48
CA GLU A 48 10.89 -4.22 0.84
C GLU A 48 9.51 -3.57 0.69
N TYR A 49 8.61 -3.88 1.63
CA TYR A 49 7.34 -3.18 1.76
C TYR A 49 6.86 -3.17 3.23
N GLU A 50 6.06 -2.17 3.58
CA GLU A 50 5.33 -2.14 4.85
C GLU A 50 3.83 -2.25 4.59
N VAL A 51 3.09 -2.77 5.58
CA VAL A 51 1.62 -2.83 5.55
C VAL A 51 1.07 -1.93 6.63
N ILE A 52 0.20 -1.01 6.23
CA ILE A 52 -0.45 -0.02 7.08
C ILE A 52 -1.95 -0.24 7.00
N VAL A 53 -2.53 -0.76 8.08
CA VAL A 53 -3.98 -0.87 8.21
C VAL A 53 -4.49 0.38 8.92
N VAL A 54 -5.39 1.10 8.27
CA VAL A 54 -6.03 2.28 8.83
C VAL A 54 -7.40 1.88 9.35
N ASP A 55 -7.50 1.66 10.66
CA ASP A 55 -8.76 1.39 11.34
C ASP A 55 -9.62 2.67 11.37
N ASN A 56 -10.69 2.67 10.59
CA ASN A 56 -11.54 3.82 10.38
C ASN A 56 -12.75 3.82 11.33
N ALA A 57 -12.46 3.72 12.62
CA ALA A 57 -13.41 3.63 13.72
C ALA A 57 -14.23 2.33 13.76
N SER A 58 -13.55 1.20 13.58
CA SER A 58 -14.19 -0.13 13.72
C SER A 58 -14.65 -0.38 15.16
N THR A 59 -15.70 -1.16 15.28
CA THR A 59 -16.31 -1.60 16.54
C THR A 59 -16.13 -3.10 16.79
N ASP A 60 -15.41 -3.78 15.91
CA ASP A 60 -15.17 -5.21 15.88
C ASP A 60 -13.66 -5.53 16.08
N ASN A 61 -13.21 -6.73 15.76
CA ASN A 61 -11.81 -7.14 15.95
C ASN A 61 -10.85 -6.66 14.85
N THR A 62 -11.27 -5.84 13.89
CA THR A 62 -10.45 -5.40 12.73
C THR A 62 -9.05 -4.92 13.14
N ALA A 63 -8.97 -3.96 14.07
CA ALA A 63 -7.70 -3.41 14.54
C ALA A 63 -6.83 -4.47 15.23
N LYS A 64 -7.44 -5.38 15.99
CA LYS A 64 -6.74 -6.46 16.67
C LYS A 64 -6.12 -7.44 15.66
N ILE A 65 -6.87 -7.84 14.64
CA ILE A 65 -6.40 -8.75 13.59
C ILE A 65 -5.19 -8.15 12.87
N ALA A 66 -5.25 -6.85 12.53
CA ALA A 66 -4.13 -6.16 11.92
C ALA A 66 -2.87 -6.14 12.80
N LEU A 67 -3.02 -5.84 14.10
CA LEU A 67 -1.92 -5.84 15.06
C LEU A 67 -1.30 -7.23 15.22
N ASP A 68 -2.13 -8.26 15.40
CA ASP A 68 -1.69 -9.64 15.59
C ASP A 68 -0.95 -10.17 14.35
N TRP A 69 -1.35 -9.74 13.15
CA TRP A 69 -0.67 -10.07 11.90
C TRP A 69 0.70 -9.38 11.76
N GLY A 70 0.92 -8.28 12.49
CA GLY A 70 2.16 -7.50 12.45
C GLY A 70 2.10 -6.27 11.55
N ALA A 71 0.90 -5.82 11.14
CA ALA A 71 0.74 -4.59 10.39
C ALA A 71 0.90 -3.37 11.31
N LYS A 72 1.29 -2.24 10.71
CA LYS A 72 1.19 -0.94 11.38
C LYS A 72 -0.28 -0.53 11.41
N VAL A 73 -0.86 -0.37 12.60
CA VAL A 73 -2.24 0.09 12.75
C VAL A 73 -2.30 1.58 13.04
N VAL A 74 -3.12 2.29 12.28
CA VAL A 74 -3.37 3.73 12.45
C VAL A 74 -4.87 3.94 12.62
N TYR A 75 -5.25 4.70 13.64
CA TYR A 75 -6.65 5.02 13.88
C TYR A 75 -7.06 6.31 13.13
N GLU A 76 -8.25 6.30 12.51
CA GLU A 76 -8.89 7.46 11.89
C GLU A 76 -10.35 7.56 12.37
N SER A 77 -10.66 8.62 13.13
CA SER A 77 -12.00 8.85 13.68
C SER A 77 -13.01 9.36 12.66
N LYS A 78 -12.55 10.03 11.60
CA LYS A 78 -13.40 10.51 10.52
C LYS A 78 -13.77 9.33 9.62
N ARG A 79 -14.93 8.74 9.87
CA ARG A 79 -15.46 7.60 9.12
C ARG A 79 -15.70 7.93 7.63
N SER A 80 -14.71 7.61 6.82
CA SER A 80 -14.68 7.81 5.37
C SER A 80 -13.46 7.07 4.79
N PRO A 81 -13.65 6.24 3.74
CA PRO A 81 -12.54 5.59 3.05
C PRO A 81 -11.50 6.57 2.53
N ALA A 82 -11.91 7.79 2.14
CA ALA A 82 -10.97 8.83 1.70
C ALA A 82 -10.10 9.36 2.85
N SER A 83 -10.68 9.58 4.04
CA SER A 83 -9.91 10.01 5.22
C SER A 83 -8.93 8.92 5.63
N ALA A 84 -9.37 7.66 5.64
CA ALA A 84 -8.52 6.53 5.99
C ALA A 84 -7.34 6.39 5.02
N ARG A 85 -7.57 6.43 3.71
CA ARG A 85 -6.49 6.39 2.70
C ARG A 85 -5.52 7.56 2.85
N GLN A 86 -6.03 8.77 3.03
CA GLN A 86 -5.21 9.96 3.26
C GLN A 86 -4.34 9.79 4.52
N LYS A 87 -4.93 9.33 5.62
CA LYS A 87 -4.23 9.11 6.89
C LYS A 87 -3.12 8.07 6.77
N GLY A 88 -3.38 6.99 6.03
CA GLY A 88 -2.38 5.97 5.73
C GLY A 88 -1.25 6.52 4.87
N ALA A 89 -1.56 7.33 3.86
CA ALA A 89 -0.56 7.96 3.00
C ALA A 89 0.34 8.96 3.77
N GLU A 90 -0.20 9.70 4.73
CA GLU A 90 0.56 10.65 5.56
C GLU A 90 1.63 9.96 6.43
N VAL A 91 1.43 8.71 6.81
CA VAL A 91 2.35 7.96 7.66
C VAL A 91 3.18 6.92 6.89
N ALA A 92 2.96 6.82 5.57
CA ALA A 92 3.68 5.94 4.67
C ALA A 92 5.12 6.39 4.52
N LYS A 93 6.05 5.44 4.51
CA LYS A 93 7.49 5.67 4.33
C LYS A 93 8.01 5.20 2.97
N GLY A 94 7.18 4.48 2.22
CA GLY A 94 7.48 3.99 0.88
C GLY A 94 7.67 5.12 -0.12
N GLU A 95 8.53 4.87 -1.10
CA GLU A 95 8.67 5.70 -2.30
C GLU A 95 7.41 5.61 -3.17
N LEU A 96 6.73 4.46 -3.12
CA LEU A 96 5.44 4.24 -3.76
C LEU A 96 4.40 3.85 -2.72
N ILE A 97 3.16 4.29 -2.94
CA ILE A 97 2.02 3.96 -2.08
C ILE A 97 1.02 3.14 -2.90
N ALA A 98 0.71 1.93 -2.44
CA ALA A 98 -0.27 1.05 -3.04
C ALA A 98 -1.51 0.95 -2.14
N PHE A 99 -2.67 1.34 -2.66
CA PHE A 99 -3.94 1.25 -1.92
C PHE A 99 -4.69 -0.02 -2.31
N ILE A 100 -5.24 -0.72 -1.32
CA ILE A 100 -6.12 -1.89 -1.49
C ILE A 100 -7.14 -1.91 -0.37
N ASP A 101 -8.38 -2.30 -0.66
CA ASP A 101 -9.44 -2.37 0.35
C ASP A 101 -9.32 -3.65 1.20
N ALA A 102 -9.71 -3.58 2.46
CA ALA A 102 -9.57 -4.66 3.44
C ALA A 102 -10.38 -5.92 3.09
N ASP A 103 -11.41 -5.79 2.25
CA ASP A 103 -12.27 -6.86 1.73
C ASP A 103 -11.76 -7.47 0.42
N THR A 104 -10.59 -7.04 -0.06
CA THR A 104 -10.04 -7.42 -1.37
C THR A 104 -8.81 -8.32 -1.24
N GLN A 105 -8.69 -9.32 -2.11
CA GLN A 105 -7.48 -10.14 -2.23
C GLN A 105 -6.66 -9.74 -3.46
N ALA A 106 -5.40 -9.38 -3.25
CA ALA A 106 -4.49 -9.03 -4.32
C ALA A 106 -4.01 -10.26 -5.10
N PRO A 107 -3.94 -10.22 -6.44
CA PRO A 107 -3.19 -11.20 -7.22
C PRO A 107 -1.72 -11.25 -6.78
N THR A 108 -1.08 -12.41 -6.85
CA THR A 108 0.33 -12.62 -6.45
C THR A 108 1.33 -11.63 -7.07
N HIS A 109 1.05 -11.16 -8.29
CA HIS A 109 1.93 -10.25 -9.05
C HIS A 109 1.52 -8.78 -8.93
N TRP A 110 0.66 -8.42 -7.98
CA TRP A 110 0.09 -7.06 -7.89
C TRP A 110 1.15 -6.01 -7.59
N LEU A 111 1.98 -6.22 -6.55
CA LEU A 111 3.07 -5.30 -6.20
C LEU A 111 4.18 -5.25 -7.25
N SER A 112 4.61 -6.42 -7.77
CA SER A 112 5.65 -6.46 -8.80
C SER A 112 5.20 -5.80 -10.11
N THR A 113 3.93 -5.98 -10.51
CA THR A 113 3.35 -5.28 -11.66
C THR A 113 3.35 -3.77 -11.43
N PHE A 114 2.84 -3.31 -10.29
CA PHE A 114 2.80 -1.91 -9.91
C PHE A 114 4.20 -1.27 -9.95
N VAL A 115 5.17 -1.85 -9.24
CA VAL A 115 6.56 -1.35 -9.19
C VAL A 115 7.21 -1.35 -10.57
N SER A 116 7.04 -2.42 -11.34
CA SER A 116 7.66 -2.54 -12.68
C SER A 116 7.21 -1.44 -13.65
N ARG A 117 5.98 -0.91 -13.48
CA ARG A 117 5.45 0.16 -14.33
C ARG A 117 6.05 1.51 -13.94
N PHE A 118 6.11 1.83 -12.65
CA PHE A 118 6.80 3.05 -12.17
C PHE A 118 8.29 3.08 -12.50
N VAL A 119 8.97 1.92 -12.48
CA VAL A 119 10.38 1.83 -12.88
C VAL A 119 10.56 2.07 -14.38
N ARG A 120 9.66 1.53 -15.22
CA ARG A 120 9.73 1.66 -16.69
C ARG A 120 9.27 3.03 -17.20
N GLU A 121 8.39 3.70 -16.47
CA GLU A 121 7.76 4.96 -16.87
C GLU A 121 8.02 6.02 -15.79
N PRO A 122 9.19 6.69 -15.77
CA PRO A 122 9.61 7.57 -14.68
C PRO A 122 8.69 8.77 -14.41
N GLU A 123 7.92 9.20 -15.41
CA GLU A 123 6.94 10.31 -15.32
C GLU A 123 5.57 9.84 -14.82
N MET A 124 5.40 8.55 -14.54
CA MET A 124 4.15 7.98 -14.03
C MET A 124 3.90 8.47 -12.61
N VAL A 125 2.71 9.04 -12.40
CA VAL A 125 2.28 9.57 -11.10
C VAL A 125 1.22 8.70 -10.41
N ALA A 126 0.48 7.88 -11.17
CA ALA A 126 -0.56 7.00 -10.66
C ALA A 126 -0.82 5.84 -11.62
N ILE A 127 -1.24 4.70 -11.07
CA ILE A 127 -1.73 3.53 -11.80
C ILE A 127 -3.03 3.08 -11.14
N SER A 128 -4.03 2.74 -11.95
CA SER A 128 -5.22 2.02 -11.51
C SER A 128 -5.43 0.78 -12.38
N GLY A 129 -6.16 -0.20 -11.85
CA GLY A 129 -6.54 -1.43 -12.55
C GLY A 129 -8.06 -1.62 -12.54
N PRO A 130 -8.58 -2.51 -13.41
CA PRO A 130 -10.00 -2.83 -13.41
C PRO A 130 -10.41 -3.52 -12.10
N TYR A 131 -11.62 -3.22 -11.61
CA TYR A 131 -12.33 -4.11 -10.70
C TYR A 131 -12.79 -5.30 -11.53
N ALA A 132 -12.21 -6.48 -11.31
CA ALA A 132 -12.64 -7.72 -11.94
C ALA A 132 -13.47 -8.52 -10.94
#